data_AF-C9JHU6-F1
#
_entry.id   AF-C9JHU6-F1
#
_cell.length_a   1.000
_cell.length_b   1.000
_cell.length_c   1.000
_cell.angle_alpha   90.00
_cell.angle_beta   90.00
_cell.angle_gamma   90.00
#
_symmetry.space_group_name_H-M   'P 1'
#
loop_
_entity.id
_entity.type
_entity.pdbx_description
1 polymer ?
#
loop_
_entity_poly.entity_id
_entity_poly.type
_entity_poly.pdbx_seq_one_letter_code
_entity_poly.pdbx_strand_id
1 'polypeptide(L)'
;MKLVLIGHSIGSYFTLQMLKRVPELPVIRAFLLFPTIERMSESPNGRIATPLLCWFRYVLYVTGYLLLKPCPETIKSLLIRRGLQVMNLENEFSPLNILEPFCLANAAYLGGQEMMEVVKRDDETIKEHL
;
A
#
# COMPACT_ATOMS: atom_id res chain seq x y z
N MET A 1 -23.07 2.41 18.55
CA MET A 1 -22.37 3.34 17.62
C MET A 1 -22.75 2.97 16.19
N LYS A 2 -22.67 3.90 15.22
CA LYS A 2 -22.89 3.65 13.79
C LYS A 2 -21.62 4.03 13.03
N LEU A 3 -21.20 3.21 12.06
CA LEU A 3 -19.93 3.37 11.35
C LEU A 3 -20.14 3.57 9.84
N VAL A 4 -19.36 4.45 9.22
CA VAL A 4 -19.32 4.61 7.76
C VAL A 4 -17.91 4.28 7.29
N LEU A 5 -17.77 3.37 6.33
CA LEU A 5 -16.48 2.99 5.74
C LEU A 5 -16.29 3.72 4.41
N ILE A 6 -15.11 4.28 4.18
CA ILE A 6 -14.75 4.91 2.92
C ILE A 6 -13.40 4.34 2.49
N GLY A 7 -13.42 3.50 1.47
CA GLY A 7 -12.22 2.89 0.90
C GLY A 7 -11.86 3.56 -0.42
N HIS A 8 -10.63 4.04 -0.57
CA HIS A 8 -10.11 4.56 -1.84
C HIS A 8 -9.09 3.58 -2.45
N SER A 9 -9.20 3.28 -3.75
CA SER A 9 -8.30 2.34 -4.44
C SER A 9 -8.20 1.01 -3.67
N ILE A 10 -7.01 0.61 -3.18
CA ILE A 10 -6.78 -0.60 -2.39
C ILE A 10 -7.56 -0.61 -1.07
N GLY A 11 -7.85 0.57 -0.50
CA GLY A 11 -8.70 0.69 0.69
C GLY A 11 -10.13 0.18 0.46
N SER A 12 -10.59 0.12 -0.79
CA SER A 12 -11.87 -0.51 -1.13
C SER A 12 -11.84 -2.02 -0.87
N TYR A 13 -10.73 -2.69 -1.18
CA TYR A 13 -10.56 -4.12 -0.87
C TYR A 13 -10.54 -4.35 0.63
N PHE A 14 -9.82 -3.50 1.39
CA PHE A 14 -9.82 -3.58 2.85
C PHE A 14 -11.21 -3.36 3.44
N THR A 15 -11.98 -2.42 2.89
CA THR A 15 -13.39 -2.20 3.29
C THR A 15 -14.22 -3.46 3.12
N LEU A 16 -14.11 -4.14 1.97
CA LEU A 16 -14.80 -5.41 1.74
C LEU A 16 -14.34 -6.51 2.71
N GLN A 17 -13.02 -6.61 2.97
CA GLN A 17 -12.49 -7.59 3.93
C GLN A 17 -12.98 -7.33 5.36
N MET A 18 -13.14 -6.06 5.77
CA MET A 18 -13.69 -5.71 7.08
C MET A 18 -15.16 -6.12 7.19
N LEU A 19 -15.98 -5.83 6.17
CA LEU A 19 -17.39 -6.22 6.13
C LEU A 19 -17.55 -7.75 6.21
N LYS A 20 -16.71 -8.50 5.48
CA LYS A 20 -16.75 -9.96 5.45
C LYS A 20 -16.29 -10.61 6.76
N ARG A 21 -15.19 -10.13 7.33
CA ARG A 21 -14.52 -10.80 8.47
C ARG A 21 -15.09 -10.42 9.82
N VAL A 22 -15.76 -9.27 9.91
CA VAL A 22 -16.30 -8.72 11.16
C VAL A 22 -17.73 -8.22 10.92
N PRO A 23 -18.68 -9.13 10.62
CA PRO A 23 -20.06 -8.77 10.27
C PRO A 23 -20.82 -8.08 11.43
N GLU A 24 -20.33 -8.19 12.66
CA GLU A 24 -20.87 -7.52 13.84
C GLU A 24 -20.55 -6.01 13.91
N LEU A 25 -19.64 -5.51 13.07
CA LEU A 25 -19.38 -4.08 12.99
C LEU A 25 -20.68 -3.36 12.59
N PRO A 26 -21.11 -2.32 13.33
CA PRO A 26 -22.34 -1.60 13.02
C PRO A 26 -22.15 -0.61 11.85
N VAL A 27 -21.71 -1.12 10.70
CA VAL A 27 -21.51 -0.36 9.46
C VAL A 27 -22.86 -0.07 8.83
N ILE A 28 -23.18 1.20 8.68
CA ILE A 28 -24.44 1.65 8.08
C ILE A 28 -24.31 1.95 6.59
N ARG A 29 -23.10 2.27 6.11
CA ARG A 29 -22.76 2.54 4.71
C ARG A 29 -21.29 2.27 4.45
N ALA A 30 -20.98 1.81 3.25
CA ALA A 30 -19.62 1.72 2.73
C ALA A 30 -19.54 2.41 1.36
N PHE A 31 -18.51 3.23 1.15
CA PHE A 31 -18.25 3.90 -0.11
C PHE A 31 -16.91 3.42 -0.68
N LEU A 32 -16.96 2.87 -1.89
CA LEU A 32 -15.78 2.39 -2.61
C LEU A 32 -15.41 3.40 -3.70
N LEU A 33 -14.36 4.18 -3.46
CA LEU A 33 -13.90 5.24 -4.34
C LEU A 33 -12.81 4.70 -5.28
N PHE A 34 -13.11 4.64 -6.58
CA PHE A 34 -12.19 4.16 -7.62
C PHE A 34 -11.55 2.80 -7.24
N PRO A 35 -12.37 1.76 -7.05
CA PRO A 35 -11.99 0.56 -6.31
C PRO A 35 -10.88 -0.26 -6.98
N THR A 36 -9.93 -0.72 -6.18
CA THR A 36 -8.95 -1.76 -6.55
C THR A 36 -9.30 -3.03 -5.76
N ILE A 37 -10.25 -3.81 -6.27
CA ILE A 37 -10.84 -4.98 -5.58
C ILE A 37 -10.62 -6.32 -6.30
N GLU A 38 -10.01 -6.29 -7.48
CA GLU A 38 -9.69 -7.46 -8.28
C GLU A 38 -8.51 -7.18 -9.22
N ARG A 39 -7.90 -8.26 -9.72
CA ARG A 39 -6.92 -8.27 -10.83
C ARG A 39 -5.82 -7.20 -10.69
N MET A 40 -5.38 -6.90 -9.47
CA MET A 40 -4.45 -5.80 -9.19
C MET A 40 -3.12 -5.96 -9.94
N SER A 41 -2.57 -7.18 -9.93
CA SER A 41 -1.33 -7.53 -10.63
C SER A 41 -1.47 -7.53 -12.17
N GLU A 42 -2.69 -7.64 -12.71
CA GLU A 42 -2.91 -7.61 -14.17
C GLU A 42 -3.05 -6.19 -14.73
N SER A 43 -3.19 -5.18 -13.87
CA SER A 43 -3.24 -3.77 -14.27
C SER A 43 -1.93 -3.34 -14.96
N PRO A 44 -1.92 -2.27 -15.78
CA PRO A 44 -0.70 -1.80 -16.45
C PRO A 44 0.46 -1.56 -15.48
N ASN A 45 0.18 -0.93 -14.33
CA ASN A 45 1.17 -0.71 -13.27
C ASN A 45 1.48 -2.01 -12.51
N GLY A 46 0.48 -2.84 -12.23
CA GLY A 46 0.63 -4.12 -11.56
C GLY A 46 1.57 -5.08 -12.29
N ARG A 47 1.52 -5.14 -13.63
CA ARG A 47 2.40 -6.01 -14.44
C ARG A 47 3.88 -5.66 -14.28
N ILE A 48 4.18 -4.38 -14.04
CA ILE A 48 5.54 -3.88 -13.82
C ILE A 48 5.93 -4.00 -12.34
N ALA A 49 5.02 -3.65 -11.43
CA ALA A 49 5.27 -3.64 -9.99
C ALA A 49 5.37 -5.06 -9.39
N THR A 50 4.52 -5.99 -9.82
CA THR A 50 4.47 -7.36 -9.28
C THR A 50 5.84 -8.07 -9.31
N PRO A 51 6.59 -8.14 -10.43
CA PRO A 51 7.90 -8.79 -10.40
C PRO A 51 8.90 -8.06 -9.48
N LEU A 52 8.85 -6.72 -9.42
CA LEU A 52 9.70 -5.93 -8.54
C LEU A 52 9.43 -6.21 -7.05
N LEU A 53 8.15 -6.25 -6.68
CA LEU A 53 7.70 -6.40 -5.28
C LEU A 53 7.74 -7.86 -4.81
N CYS A 54 7.43 -8.82 -5.68
CA CYS A 54 7.35 -10.24 -5.32
C CYS A 54 8.65 -11.00 -5.54
N TRP A 55 9.31 -10.82 -6.70
CA TRP A 55 10.48 -11.63 -7.06
C TRP A 55 11.78 -10.96 -6.65
N PHE A 56 11.90 -9.65 -6.88
CA PHE A 56 13.11 -8.89 -6.57
C PHE A 56 13.14 -8.31 -5.15
N ARG A 57 12.20 -8.69 -4.28
CA ARG A 57 12.10 -8.18 -2.89
C ARG A 57 13.42 -8.28 -2.12
N TYR A 58 14.07 -9.45 -2.17
CA TYR A 58 15.33 -9.64 -1.45
C TYR A 58 16.48 -8.83 -2.06
N VAL A 59 16.47 -8.62 -3.38
CA VAL A 59 17.44 -7.75 -4.06
C VAL A 59 17.24 -6.31 -3.61
N LEU A 60 16.00 -5.82 -3.55
CA LEU A 60 15.67 -4.49 -3.02
C LEU A 60 16.10 -4.33 -1.56
N TYR A 61 15.89 -5.37 -0.74
CA TYR A 61 16.31 -5.35 0.67
C TYR A 61 17.84 -5.30 0.82
N VAL A 62 18.56 -6.19 0.14
CA VAL A 62 20.03 -6.26 0.22
C VAL A 62 20.66 -4.97 -0.31
N THR A 63 20.20 -4.48 -1.46
CA THR A 63 20.71 -3.23 -2.04
C THR A 63 20.36 -2.02 -1.16
N GLY A 64 19.13 -1.93 -0.65
CA GLY A 64 18.72 -0.90 0.29
C GLY A 64 19.55 -0.91 1.57
N TYR A 65 19.82 -2.08 2.14
CA TYR A 65 20.66 -2.22 3.32
C TYR A 65 22.11 -1.79 3.06
N LEU A 66 22.73 -2.27 1.98
CA LEU A 66 24.12 -1.96 1.65
C LEU A 66 24.33 -0.49 1.29
N LEU A 67 23.35 0.15 0.65
CA LEU A 67 23.46 1.55 0.22
C LEU A 67 23.02 2.53 1.31
N LEU A 68 21.90 2.27 1.99
CA LEU A 68 21.29 3.23 2.91
C LEU A 68 21.87 3.12 4.32
N LYS A 69 22.34 1.95 4.76
CA LYS A 69 22.93 1.82 6.10
C LYS A 69 24.23 2.64 6.30
N PRO A 70 25.21 2.64 5.38
CA PRO A 70 26.40 3.47 5.52
C PRO A 70 26.17 4.94 5.12
N CYS A 71 25.02 5.28 4.54
CA CYS A 71 24.72 6.62 4.07
C CYS A 71 24.49 7.59 5.24
N PRO A 72 25.20 8.75 5.29
CA PRO A 72 24.97 9.79 6.29
C PRO A 72 23.52 10.31 6.31
N GLU A 73 22.99 10.56 7.51
CA GLU A 73 21.63 11.09 7.69
C GLU A 73 21.38 12.43 6.98
N THR A 74 22.40 13.28 6.85
CA THR A 74 22.31 14.53 6.10
C THR A 74 21.96 14.30 4.63
N ILE A 75 22.53 13.25 4.02
CA ILE A 75 22.27 12.90 2.61
C ILE A 75 20.87 12.29 2.48
N LYS A 76 20.47 11.40 3.38
CA LYS A 76 19.10 10.86 3.42
C LYS A 76 18.06 11.96 3.55
N SER A 77 18.27 12.89 4.48
CA SER A 77 17.39 14.04 4.70
C SER A 77 17.31 14.94 3.46
N LEU A 78 18.45 15.18 2.78
CA LEU A 78 18.47 15.93 1.52
C LEU A 78 17.68 15.21 0.41
N LEU A 79 17.84 13.89 0.27
CA LEU A 79 17.11 13.08 -0.71
C LEU A 79 15.60 13.10 -0.44
N ILE A 80 15.18 12.93 0.82
CA ILE A 80 13.76 12.99 1.22
C ILE A 80 13.19 14.38 0.90
N ARG A 81 13.88 15.46 1.29
CA ARG A 81 13.43 16.83 1.01
C ARG A 81 13.28 17.10 -0.48
N ARG A 82 14.26 16.69 -1.29
CA ARG A 82 14.17 16.83 -2.75
C ARG A 82 13.01 16.00 -3.33
N GLY A 83 12.81 14.78 -2.84
CA GLY A 83 11.69 13.93 -3.26
C GLY A 83 10.33 14.56 -2.95
N LEU A 84 10.13 15.05 -1.73
CA LEU A 84 8.90 15.74 -1.32
C LEU A 84 8.63 16.99 -2.15
N GLN A 85 9.67 17.78 -2.45
CA GLN A 85 9.57 18.95 -3.32
C GLN A 85 9.08 18.59 -4.73
N VAL A 86 9.60 17.51 -5.33
CA VAL A 86 9.14 17.03 -6.65
C VAL A 86 7.67 16.60 -6.60
N MET A 87 7.21 16.08 -5.47
CA MET A 87 5.82 15.66 -5.26
C MET A 87 4.87 16.80 -4.88
N ASN A 88 5.34 18.06 -4.79
CA ASN A 88 4.58 19.21 -4.30
C ASN A 88 3.89 18.97 -2.93
N LEU A 89 4.47 18.12 -2.09
CA LEU A 89 3.99 17.90 -0.74
C LEU A 89 4.63 18.93 0.17
N GLU A 90 3.82 19.69 0.92
CA GLU A 90 4.33 20.59 1.93
C GLU A 90 5.16 19.81 2.95
N ASN A 91 6.29 20.37 3.37
CA ASN A 91 7.33 19.73 4.18
C ASN A 91 6.90 19.37 5.63
N GLU A 92 5.60 19.25 5.90
CA GLU A 92 5.09 18.99 7.25
C GLU A 92 5.49 17.61 7.79
N PHE A 93 5.76 16.66 6.90
CA PHE A 93 6.22 15.33 7.28
C PHE A 93 7.65 15.10 6.80
N SER A 94 8.56 14.89 7.75
CA SER A 94 9.91 14.37 7.48
C SER A 94 10.01 12.97 8.05
N PRO A 95 9.58 11.93 7.32
CA PRO A 95 9.59 10.58 7.85
C PRO A 95 11.02 10.07 7.66
N LEU A 96 11.87 10.35 8.65
CA LEU A 96 13.28 9.95 8.63
C LEU A 96 13.44 8.43 8.43
N ASN A 97 12.43 7.65 8.81
CA ASN A 97 12.43 6.19 8.70
C ASN A 97 12.02 5.67 7.30
N ILE A 98 11.59 6.51 6.34
CA ILE A 98 11.23 6.03 4.99
C ILE A 98 12.42 5.34 4.30
N LEU A 99 13.63 5.85 4.52
CA LEU A 99 14.85 5.28 3.96
C LEU A 99 15.49 4.22 4.88
N GLU A 100 14.78 3.79 5.92
CA GLU A 100 15.22 2.66 6.71
C GLU A 100 15.03 1.36 5.92
N PRO A 101 16.07 0.52 5.75
CA PRO A 101 15.98 -0.70 4.94
C PRO A 101 14.83 -1.63 5.35
N PHE A 102 14.52 -1.71 6.65
CA PHE A 102 13.41 -2.51 7.16
C PHE A 102 12.05 -1.95 6.75
N CYS A 103 11.86 -0.62 6.80
CA CYS A 103 10.63 0.02 6.34
C CYS A 103 10.40 -0.22 4.84
N LEU A 104 11.44 -0.09 4.02
CA LEU A 104 11.36 -0.38 2.59
C LEU A 104 11.03 -1.85 2.30
N ALA A 105 11.63 -2.78 3.04
CA ALA A 105 11.34 -4.20 2.90
C ALA A 105 9.88 -4.54 3.26
N ASN A 106 9.38 -3.96 4.35
CA ASN A 106 8.00 -4.16 4.78
C ASN A 106 7.00 -3.54 3.80
N ALA A 107 7.28 -2.34 3.28
CA ALA A 107 6.46 -1.71 2.26
C ALA A 107 6.42 -2.54 0.98
N ALA A 108 7.58 -3.03 0.51
CA ALA A 108 7.66 -3.89 -0.67
C ALA A 108 6.93 -5.23 -0.44
N TYR A 109 7.04 -5.79 0.77
CA TYR A 109 6.33 -7.01 1.13
C TYR A 109 4.82 -6.80 1.15
N LEU A 110 4.33 -5.74 1.78
CA LEU A 110 2.91 -5.39 1.81
C LEU A 110 2.35 -5.24 0.40
N GLY A 111 3.00 -4.43 -0.44
CA GLY A 111 2.57 -4.28 -1.84
C GLY A 111 2.62 -5.59 -2.62
N GLY A 112 3.61 -6.45 -2.36
CA GLY A 112 3.66 -7.80 -2.92
C GLY A 112 2.50 -8.69 -2.48
N GLN A 113 2.08 -8.62 -1.21
CA GLN A 113 0.88 -9.34 -0.73
C GLN A 113 -0.38 -8.83 -1.40
N GLU A 114 -0.56 -7.51 -1.51
CA GLU A 114 -1.72 -6.90 -2.19
C GLU A 114 -1.83 -7.38 -3.64
N MET A 115 -0.73 -7.42 -4.38
CA MET A 115 -0.70 -7.92 -5.78
C MET A 115 -1.13 -9.39 -5.90
N MET A 116 -0.89 -10.19 -4.86
CA MET A 116 -1.18 -11.63 -4.84
C MET A 116 -2.56 -11.97 -4.26
N GLU A 117 -3.10 -11.13 -3.37
CA GLU A 117 -4.39 -11.36 -2.71
C GLU A 117 -5.55 -10.70 -3.46
N VAL A 118 -5.33 -9.55 -4.09
CA VAL A 118 -6.36 -8.79 -4.81
C VAL A 118 -6.50 -9.33 -6.24
N VAL A 119 -7.02 -10.55 -6.33
CA VAL A 119 -7.15 -11.29 -7.60
C VAL A 119 -8.60 -11.35 -8.07
N LYS A 120 -9.50 -11.90 -7.25
CA LYS A 120 -10.92 -12.06 -7.58
C LYS A 120 -11.78 -11.09 -6.79
N ARG A 121 -12.80 -10.56 -7.46
CA ARG A 121 -13.82 -9.73 -6.83
C ARG A 121 -14.70 -10.56 -5.88
N ASP A 122 -14.98 -10.00 -4.70
CA ASP A 122 -15.86 -10.61 -3.70
C ASP A 122 -17.33 -10.26 -3.98
N ASP A 123 -17.92 -10.96 -4.96
CA ASP A 123 -19.30 -10.71 -5.40
C ASP A 123 -20.34 -10.94 -4.31
N GLU A 124 -20.07 -11.88 -3.39
CA GLU A 124 -20.96 -12.23 -2.29
C GLU A 124 -21.08 -11.07 -1.30
N THR A 125 -19.93 -10.57 -0.81
CA THR A 125 -19.88 -9.47 0.17
C THR A 125 -20.43 -8.17 -0.44
N ILE A 126 -20.14 -7.91 -1.72
CA ILE A 126 -20.69 -6.74 -2.42
C ILE A 126 -22.21 -6.83 -2.45
N LYS A 127 -22.79 -7.96 -2.88
CA LYS A 127 -24.24 -8.14 -2.97
C LYS A 127 -24.94 -8.03 -1.61
N GLU A 128 -24.28 -8.45 -0.54
CA GLU A 128 -24.84 -8.42 0.81
C GLU A 128 -24.84 -7.01 1.44
N HIS A 129 -23.80 -6.20 1.17
CA HIS A 129 -23.54 -4.97 1.93
C HIS A 129 -23.55 -3.67 1.11
N LEU A 130 -23.57 -3.74 -0.23
CA LEU A 130 -23.51 -2.58 -1.13
C LEU A 130 -24.64 -2.60 -2.17
#